data_AF-A0A354D6A8-F1
#
_entry.id   AF-A0A354D6A8-F1
#
_cell.length_a   1.000
_cell.length_b   1.000
_cell.length_c   1.000
_cell.angle_alpha   90.00
_cell.angle_beta   90.00
_cell.angle_gamma   90.00
#
_symmetry.space_group_name_H-M   'P 1'
#
loop_
_entity.id
_entity.type
_entity.pdbx_description
1 polymer ?
#
loop_
_entity_poly.entity_id
_entity_poly.type
_entity_poly.pdbx_seq_one_letter_code
_entity_poly.pdbx_strand_id
1 'polypeptide(L)'
;MGVNINFGKNKKLLEQCQTLKEYAIYVKKVRTYAKSMKVEEAVDRAVTECINEGILREFLLQNRKEAVEMSIFEYDEEAVFEVVRKDEYEKGIQEGEKQFALLTERLLEAGRTQDLLRATQDQEYRKLLYKEYQIS
;
A
#
# COMPACT_ATOMS: atom_id res chain seq x y z
N MET A 1 25.36 -16.10 37.41
CA MET A 1 26.15 -15.00 36.82
C MET A 1 25.18 -14.05 36.15
N GLY A 2 25.03 -12.86 36.70
CA GLY A 2 24.01 -11.89 36.29
C GLY A 2 24.25 -11.31 34.90
N VAL A 3 23.16 -11.11 34.17
CA VAL A 3 23.16 -10.43 32.86
C VAL A 3 23.49 -8.97 33.11
N ASN A 4 24.74 -8.58 32.85
CA ASN A 4 25.18 -7.20 32.93
C ASN A 4 24.71 -6.45 31.68
N ILE A 5 23.49 -5.90 31.75
CA ILE A 5 22.93 -5.00 30.74
C ILE A 5 23.66 -3.66 30.91
N ASN A 6 24.65 -3.42 30.07
CA ASN A 6 25.48 -2.21 30.11
C ASN A 6 24.65 -1.00 29.64
N PHE A 7 24.06 -0.28 30.60
CA PHE A 7 23.08 0.81 30.47
C PHE A 7 23.53 2.03 29.63
N GLY A 8 24.79 2.08 29.17
CA GLY A 8 25.35 3.22 28.43
C GLY A 8 25.30 3.12 26.90
N LYS A 9 25.35 1.91 26.31
CA LYS A 9 25.43 1.72 24.84
C LYS A 9 24.07 1.51 24.16
N ASN A 10 23.03 1.15 24.92
CA ASN A 10 21.69 0.94 24.40
C ASN A 10 20.82 2.20 24.36
N LYS A 11 21.25 3.34 24.92
CA LYS A 11 20.44 4.57 24.93
C LYS A 11 20.05 5.04 23.54
N LYS A 12 21.01 5.10 22.60
CA LYS A 12 20.72 5.49 21.20
C LYS A 12 19.74 4.53 20.50
N LEU A 13 19.90 3.22 20.70
CA LEU A 13 18.99 2.22 20.12
C LEU A 13 17.60 2.29 20.76
N LEU A 14 17.53 2.46 22.08
CA LEU A 14 16.28 2.64 22.81
C LEU A 14 15.57 3.95 22.42
N GLU A 15 16.32 5.04 22.27
CA GLU A 15 15.83 6.34 21.79
C GLU A 15 15.35 6.24 20.34
N GLN A 16 16.06 5.54 19.47
CA GLN A 16 15.60 5.26 18.10
C GLN A 16 14.31 4.44 18.10
N CYS A 17 14.22 3.39 18.90
CA CYS A 17 13.00 2.59 19.03
C CYS A 17 11.83 3.40 19.60
N GLN A 18 12.08 4.27 20.58
CA GLN A 18 11.07 5.13 21.17
C GLN A 18 10.59 6.20 20.18
N THR A 19 11.51 6.87 19.49
CA THR A 19 11.20 7.88 18.47
C THR A 19 10.42 7.27 17.30
N LEU A 20 10.81 6.07 16.84
CA LEU A 20 10.08 5.33 15.80
C LEU A 20 8.66 4.94 16.25
N LYS A 21 8.51 4.54 17.51
CA LYS A 21 7.19 4.22 18.09
C LYS A 21 6.32 5.46 18.14
N GLU A 22 6.86 6.59 18.59
CA GLU A 22 6.16 7.87 18.61
C GLU A 22 5.78 8.33 17.20
N TYR A 23 6.65 8.09 16.22
CA TYR A 23 6.40 8.43 14.81
C TYR A 23 5.22 7.63 14.25
N ALA A 24 5.18 6.34 14.54
CA ALA A 24 4.06 5.48 14.17
C ALA A 24 2.74 5.97 14.79
N ILE A 25 2.76 6.49 16.02
CA ILE A 25 1.57 7.06 16.66
C ILE A 25 1.13 8.35 15.96
N TYR A 26 2.08 9.24 15.65
CA TYR A 26 1.84 10.47 14.91
C TYR A 26 1.20 10.20 13.54
N VAL A 27 1.82 9.34 12.72
CA VAL A 27 1.29 8.95 11.40
C VAL A 27 -0.10 8.36 11.51
N LYS A 28 -0.36 7.52 12.52
CA LYS A 28 -1.69 6.95 12.75
C LYS A 28 -2.74 8.02 13.08
N LYS A 29 -2.39 9.05 13.87
CA LYS A 29 -3.29 10.18 14.16
C LYS A 29 -3.59 10.98 12.90
N VAL A 30 -2.57 11.34 12.11
CA VAL A 30 -2.73 12.02 10.82
C VAL A 30 -3.70 11.26 9.91
N ARG A 31 -3.46 9.96 9.71
CA ARG A 31 -4.33 9.10 8.89
C ARG A 31 -5.76 9.00 9.42
N THR A 32 -5.93 9.05 10.74
CA THR A 32 -7.27 8.98 11.36
C THR A 32 -8.04 10.28 11.10
N TYR A 33 -7.39 11.43 11.24
CA TYR A 33 -8.03 12.72 11.00
C TYR A 33 -8.27 12.99 9.51
N ALA A 34 -7.35 12.60 8.64
CA ALA A 34 -7.49 12.77 7.19
C ALA A 34 -8.68 12.01 6.58
N LYS A 35 -9.30 11.07 7.32
CA LYS A 35 -10.55 10.41 6.90
C LYS A 35 -11.79 11.30 6.96
N SER A 36 -11.77 12.36 7.78
CA SER A 36 -12.93 13.22 8.01
C SER A 36 -12.67 14.71 7.78
N MET A 37 -11.42 15.11 7.53
CA MET A 37 -11.03 16.48 7.22
C MET A 37 -9.88 16.52 6.20
N LYS A 38 -9.52 17.72 5.75
CA LYS A 38 -8.41 17.92 4.81
C LYS A 38 -7.08 17.46 5.42
N VAL A 39 -6.16 16.98 4.59
CA VAL A 39 -4.87 16.44 5.04
C VAL A 39 -4.07 17.49 5.80
N GLU A 40 -4.09 18.75 5.34
CA GLU A 40 -3.41 19.86 5.99
C GLU A 40 -3.95 20.11 7.41
N GLU A 41 -5.28 20.08 7.57
CA GLU A 41 -5.95 20.26 8.86
C GLU A 41 -5.72 19.05 9.77
N ALA A 42 -5.74 17.83 9.21
CA ALA A 42 -5.47 16.59 9.91
C ALA A 42 -4.05 16.54 10.46
N VAL A 43 -3.08 16.99 9.65
CA VAL A 43 -1.68 17.08 10.03
C VAL A 43 -1.48 18.15 11.10
N ASP A 44 -2.03 19.36 10.94
CA ASP A 44 -1.89 20.41 11.95
C ASP A 44 -2.49 20.02 13.31
N ARG A 45 -3.66 19.35 13.27
CA ARG A 45 -4.30 18.79 14.46
C ARG A 45 -3.45 17.69 15.09
N ALA A 46 -2.94 16.74 14.30
CA ALA A 46 -2.11 15.66 14.81
C ALA A 46 -0.80 16.18 15.44
N VAL A 47 -0.16 17.17 14.82
CA VAL A 47 1.03 17.83 15.36
C VAL A 47 0.73 18.46 16.72
N THR A 48 -0.36 19.23 16.81
CA THR A 48 -0.75 19.90 18.06
C THR A 48 -1.02 18.90 19.18
N GLU A 49 -1.75 17.82 18.88
CA GLU A 49 -2.03 16.76 19.85
C GLU A 49 -0.77 16.01 20.27
N CYS A 50 0.10 15.66 19.33
CA CYS A 50 1.35 14.96 19.62
C CYS A 50 2.28 15.82 20.51
N ILE A 51 2.39 17.12 20.25
CA ILE A 51 3.15 18.05 21.11
C ILE A 51 2.58 18.07 22.53
N ASN A 52 1.25 18.10 22.68
CA ASN A 52 0.58 18.13 23.99
C ASN A 52 0.71 16.79 24.74
N GLU A 53 0.68 15.67 24.02
CA GLU A 53 0.85 14.32 24.59
C GLU A 53 2.31 13.94 24.83
N GLY A 54 3.27 14.80 24.45
CA GLY A 54 4.70 14.54 24.59
C GLY A 54 5.28 13.60 23.51
N ILE A 55 4.52 13.30 22.46
CA ILE A 55 4.88 12.40 21.36
C ILE A 55 5.66 13.19 20.31
N LEU A 56 6.89 12.79 20.00
CA LEU A 56 7.77 13.51 19.07
C LEU A 56 7.91 15.01 19.40
N ARG A 57 7.66 15.41 20.66
CA ARG A 57 7.44 16.82 21.01
C ARG A 57 8.61 17.72 20.60
N GLU A 58 9.84 17.33 20.91
CA GLU A 58 11.02 18.14 20.56
C GLU A 58 11.22 18.24 19.04
N PHE A 59 11.00 17.14 18.32
CA PHE A 59 11.10 17.10 16.87
C PHE A 59 10.02 17.96 16.19
N LEU A 60 8.77 17.83 16.62
CA LEU A 60 7.64 18.59 16.06
C LEU A 60 7.72 20.08 16.42
N LEU A 61 8.29 20.43 17.58
CA LEU A 61 8.51 21.84 17.94
C LEU A 61 9.59 22.48 17.07
N GLN A 62 10.67 21.76 16.76
CA GLN A 62 11.77 22.28 15.93
C GLN A 62 11.43 22.29 14.45
N ASN A 63 10.77 21.24 13.96
CA ASN A 63 10.59 20.97 12.53
C ASN A 63 9.13 21.01 12.10
N ARG A 64 8.26 21.76 12.79
CA ARG A 64 6.80 21.77 12.55
C ARG A 64 6.44 21.89 11.08
N LYS A 65 7.02 22.87 10.38
CA LYS A 65 6.68 23.15 8.98
C LYS A 65 7.09 22.01 8.05
N GLU A 66 8.29 21.47 8.25
CA GLU A 66 8.82 20.35 7.45
C GLU A 66 8.06 19.05 7.74
N ALA A 67 7.74 18.78 9.01
CA ALA A 67 6.91 17.64 9.39
C ALA A 67 5.52 17.71 8.74
N VAL A 68 4.94 18.91 8.66
CA VAL A 68 3.65 19.13 8.00
C VAL A 68 3.75 18.86 6.50
N GLU A 69 4.71 19.49 5.81
CA GLU A 69 4.91 19.34 4.36
C GLU A 69 5.23 17.89 3.97
N MET A 70 6.14 17.23 4.69
CA MET A 70 6.49 15.82 4.46
C MET A 70 5.31 14.88 4.68
N SER A 71 4.51 15.10 5.72
CA SER A 71 3.35 14.24 6.01
C SER A 71 2.23 14.39 4.97
N ILE A 72 2.06 15.59 4.40
CA ILE A 72 1.12 15.81 3.30
C ILE A 72 1.59 15.08 2.05
N PHE A 73 2.88 15.19 1.71
CA PHE A 73 3.45 14.54 0.55
C PHE A 73 3.38 13.00 0.65
N GLU A 74 3.78 12.43 1.79
CA GLU A 74 3.70 10.98 2.03
C GLU A 74 2.26 10.46 1.94
N TYR A 75 1.27 11.24 2.41
CA TYR A 75 -0.14 10.87 2.32
C TYR A 75 -0.66 10.86 0.89
N ASP A 76 -0.28 11.87 0.08
CA ASP A 76 -0.65 11.93 -1.34
C ASP A 76 -0.01 10.76 -2.11
N GLU A 77 1.25 10.44 -1.85
CA GLU A 77 1.93 9.30 -2.47
C GLU A 77 1.25 7.96 -2.13
N GLU A 78 0.91 7.72 -0.85
CA GLU A 78 0.21 6.51 -0.42
C GLU A 78 -1.17 6.39 -1.09
N ALA A 79 -1.91 7.50 -1.19
CA ALA A 79 -3.21 7.55 -1.85
C ALA A 79 -3.12 7.28 -3.35
N VAL A 80 -2.17 7.94 -4.04
CA VAL A 80 -1.89 7.71 -5.46
C VAL A 80 -1.51 6.25 -5.70
N PHE A 81 -0.65 5.66 -4.87
CA PHE A 81 -0.24 4.26 -5.01
C PHE A 81 -1.40 3.27 -4.79
N GLU A 82 -2.34 3.57 -3.89
CA GLU A 82 -3.57 2.77 -3.76
C GLU A 82 -4.48 2.85 -4.99
N VAL A 83 -4.66 4.05 -5.56
CA VAL A 83 -5.47 4.24 -6.77
C VAL A 83 -4.84 3.52 -7.96
N VAL A 84 -3.54 3.70 -8.19
CA VAL A 84 -2.82 3.02 -9.28
C VAL A 84 -2.93 1.51 -9.15
N ARG A 85 -2.77 0.95 -7.94
CA ARG A 85 -2.93 -0.50 -7.73
C ARG A 85 -4.34 -1.00 -8.03
N LYS A 86 -5.38 -0.25 -7.67
CA LYS A 86 -6.77 -0.60 -7.99
C LYS A 86 -7.01 -0.53 -9.49
N ASP A 87 -6.57 0.54 -10.15
CA ASP A 87 -6.70 0.73 -11.59
C ASP A 87 -5.96 -0.37 -12.37
N GLU A 88 -4.75 -0.73 -11.96
CA GLU A 88 -3.98 -1.82 -12.56
C GLU A 88 -4.67 -3.18 -12.36
N TYR A 89 -5.23 -3.43 -11.19
CA TYR A 89 -5.99 -4.64 -10.91
C TYR A 89 -7.25 -4.73 -11.76
N GLU A 90 -8.02 -3.65 -11.86
CA GLU A 90 -9.23 -3.57 -12.70
C GLU A 90 -8.90 -3.74 -14.19
N LYS A 91 -7.83 -3.09 -14.68
CA LYS A 91 -7.32 -3.31 -16.04
C LYS A 91 -6.93 -4.76 -16.28
N GLY A 92 -6.28 -5.41 -15.31
CA GLY A 92 -5.94 -6.83 -15.38
C GLY A 92 -7.15 -7.75 -15.48
N ILE A 93 -8.23 -7.45 -14.75
CA ILE A 93 -9.50 -8.19 -14.87
C ILE A 93 -10.10 -7.99 -16.26
N GLN A 94 -10.23 -6.73 -16.70
CA GLN A 94 -10.81 -6.42 -18.01
C GLN A 94 -10.05 -7.09 -19.16
N GLU A 95 -8.72 -7.09 -19.09
CA GLU A 95 -7.89 -7.75 -20.10
C GLU A 95 -8.07 -9.26 -20.06
N GLY A 96 -8.10 -9.87 -18.87
CA GLY A 96 -8.37 -11.30 -18.72
C GLY A 96 -9.73 -11.73 -19.27
N GLU A 97 -10.78 -10.92 -19.08
CA GLU A 97 -12.11 -11.15 -19.66
C GLU A 97 -12.09 -11.09 -21.19
N LYS A 98 -11.42 -10.07 -21.77
CA LYS A 98 -11.27 -9.94 -23.23
C LYS A 98 -10.52 -11.12 -23.84
N GLN A 99 -9.39 -11.51 -23.23
CA GLN A 99 -8.61 -12.66 -23.67
C GLN A 99 -9.43 -13.94 -23.63
N PHE A 100 -10.20 -14.15 -22.57
CA PHE A 100 -11.03 -15.34 -22.44
C PHE A 100 -12.19 -15.36 -23.44
N ALA A 101 -12.82 -14.21 -23.69
CA ALA A 101 -13.86 -14.07 -24.70
C ALA A 101 -13.31 -14.40 -26.11
N LEU A 102 -12.15 -13.84 -26.46
CA LEU A 102 -11.49 -14.11 -27.74
C LEU A 102 -11.10 -15.59 -27.87
N LEU A 103 -10.55 -16.19 -26.80
CA LEU A 103 -10.23 -17.62 -26.81
C LEU A 103 -11.49 -18.47 -27.01
N THR A 104 -12.58 -18.11 -26.35
CA THR A 104 -13.87 -18.80 -26.47
C THR A 104 -14.38 -18.75 -27.90
N GLU A 105 -14.38 -17.58 -28.53
CA GLU A 105 -14.76 -17.40 -29.93
C GLU A 105 -13.94 -18.33 -30.85
N ARG A 106 -12.61 -18.27 -30.74
CA ARG A 106 -11.69 -19.07 -31.58
C ARG A 106 -11.87 -20.58 -31.39
N LEU A 107 -12.06 -21.04 -30.16
CA LEU A 107 -12.27 -22.47 -29.88
C LEU A 107 -13.64 -22.95 -30.38
N LEU A 108 -14.67 -22.12 -30.29
CA LEU A 108 -15.99 -22.45 -30.83
C LEU A 108 -15.98 -22.52 -32.36
N GLU A 109 -15.32 -21.57 -33.04
CA GLU A 109 -15.10 -21.61 -34.49
C GLU A 109 -14.34 -22.87 -34.93
N ALA A 110 -13.36 -23.31 -34.14
CA ALA A 110 -12.60 -24.54 -34.39
C ALA A 110 -13.35 -25.83 -33.96
N GLY A 111 -14.54 -25.73 -33.36
CA GLY A 111 -15.29 -26.87 -32.82
C GLY A 111 -14.64 -27.56 -31.61
N ARG A 112 -13.67 -26.92 -30.95
CA ARG A 112 -12.86 -27.46 -29.85
C ARG A 112 -13.52 -27.22 -28.48
N THR A 113 -14.77 -27.66 -28.33
CA THR A 113 -15.57 -27.46 -27.10
C THR A 113 -15.02 -28.18 -25.88
N GLN A 114 -14.33 -29.32 -26.04
CA GLN A 114 -13.65 -30.00 -24.94
C GLN A 114 -12.46 -29.21 -24.40
N ASP A 115 -11.70 -28.56 -25.28
CA ASP A 115 -10.57 -27.73 -24.89
C ASP A 115 -11.03 -26.47 -24.19
N LEU A 116 -12.16 -25.90 -24.63
CA LEU A 116 -12.83 -24.79 -23.94
C LEU A 116 -13.22 -25.19 -22.51
N LEU A 117 -13.89 -26.34 -22.34
CA LEU A 117 -14.29 -26.83 -21.01
C LEU A 117 -13.06 -27.01 -20.10
N ARG A 118 -11.99 -27.61 -20.63
CA ARG A 118 -10.74 -27.78 -19.90
C ARG A 118 -10.11 -26.44 -19.52
N ALA A 119 -10.10 -25.46 -20.42
CA ALA A 119 -9.56 -24.11 -20.16
C ALA A 119 -10.31 -23.35 -19.05
N THR A 120 -11.56 -23.70 -18.73
CA THR A 120 -12.28 -23.12 -17.58
C THR A 120 -11.72 -23.58 -16.23
N GLN A 121 -11.20 -24.80 -16.16
CA GLN A 121 -10.73 -25.44 -14.91
C GLN A 121 -9.20 -25.47 -14.78
N ASP A 122 -8.48 -25.44 -15.91
CA ASP A 122 -7.03 -25.58 -15.97
C ASP A 122 -6.41 -24.28 -16.52
N GLN A 123 -5.88 -23.46 -15.60
CA GLN A 123 -5.25 -22.19 -15.95
C GLN A 123 -3.97 -22.36 -16.77
N GLU A 124 -3.17 -23.41 -16.53
CA GLU A 124 -1.94 -23.64 -17.28
C GLU A 124 -2.24 -24.08 -18.71
N TYR A 125 -3.24 -24.94 -18.88
CA TYR A 125 -3.74 -25.30 -20.20
C TYR A 125 -4.35 -24.08 -20.93
N ARG A 126 -5.11 -23.23 -20.23
CA ARG A 126 -5.62 -21.97 -20.79
C ARG A 126 -4.49 -21.05 -21.28
N LYS A 127 -3.39 -20.94 -20.53
CA LYS A 127 -2.20 -20.16 -20.97
C LYS A 127 -1.55 -20.74 -22.23
N LEU A 128 -1.52 -22.06 -22.38
CA LEU A 128 -1.02 -22.69 -23.61
C LEU A 128 -1.90 -22.34 -24.82
N LEU A 129 -3.22 -22.37 -24.63
CA LEU A 129 -4.17 -21.97 -25.67
C LEU A 129 -4.06 -20.48 -26.02
N TYR A 130 -3.86 -19.60 -25.04
CA TYR A 130 -3.57 -18.18 -25.35
C TYR A 130 -2.34 -18.03 -26.24
N LYS A 131 -1.27 -18.79 -26.00
CA LYS A 131 -0.09 -18.78 -26.89
C LYS A 131 -0.40 -19.35 -28.26
N GLU A 132 -1.15 -20.45 -28.33
CA GLU A 132 -1.54 -21.11 -29.59
C GLU A 132 -2.33 -20.16 -30.49
N TYR A 133 -3.30 -19.43 -29.93
CA TYR A 133 -4.15 -18.47 -30.64
C TYR A 133 -3.59 -17.05 -30.69
N GLN A 134 -2.36 -16.83 -30.18
CA GLN A 134 -1.67 -15.53 -30.15
C GLN A 134 -2.50 -14.43 -29.45
N ILE A 135 -3.15 -14.79 -28.35
CA ILE A 135 -3.95 -13.90 -27.50
C ILE A 135 -3.02 -13.35 -26.41
N SER A 136 -2.76 -12.03 -26.45
CA SER A 136 -1.81 -11.32 -25.57
C SER A 136 -2.44 -10.75 -24.33
#